data_AF-A0A7G5GUS4-F1
#
_entry.id   AF-A0A7G5GUS4-F1
#
_cell.length_a   1.000
_cell.length_b   1.000
_cell.length_c   1.000
_cell.angle_alpha   90.00
_cell.angle_beta   90.00
_cell.angle_gamma   90.00
#
_symmetry.space_group_name_H-M   'P 1'
#
loop_
_entity.id
_entity.type
_entity.pdbx_description
1 polymer ?
#
loop_
_entity_poly.entity_id
_entity_poly.type
_entity_poly.pdbx_seq_one_letter_code
_entity_poly.pdbx_strand_id
1 'polypeptide(L)'
;MKTKQAIPKEVALILLRQKKRLSELNSLDKWTEAEFEEVVRCSNEWDAKQQGWIFPLTAIERLAFDARTPDKQARSLQIIAKHMSQDLAK
;
A
#
# COMPACT_ATOMS: atom_id res chain seq x y z
N MET A 1 16.88 -24.65 2.92
CA MET A 1 15.47 -24.63 3.39
C MET A 1 15.14 -23.20 3.80
N LYS A 2 14.23 -22.51 3.11
CA LYS A 2 13.79 -21.16 3.52
C LYS A 2 12.85 -21.33 4.72
N THR A 3 13.30 -20.97 5.92
CA THR A 3 12.45 -20.87 7.09
C THR A 3 11.34 -19.87 6.79
N LYS A 4 10.10 -20.34 6.71
CA LYS A 4 8.91 -19.46 6.72
C LYS A 4 8.91 -18.79 8.09
N GLN A 5 9.51 -17.61 8.21
CA GLN A 5 9.39 -16.81 9.42
C GLN A 5 7.90 -16.51 9.62
N ALA A 6 7.37 -16.94 10.76
CA ALA A 6 5.97 -16.74 11.09
C ALA A 6 5.71 -15.24 11.28
N ILE A 7 4.63 -14.74 10.68
CA ILE A 7 4.17 -13.36 10.91
C ILE A 7 3.74 -13.25 12.39
N PRO A 8 4.19 -12.23 13.14
CA PRO A 8 3.75 -12.02 14.51
C PRO A 8 2.23 -11.89 14.61
N LYS A 9 1.62 -12.41 15.69
CA LYS A 9 0.15 -12.37 15.89
C LYS A 9 -0.42 -10.95 15.82
N GLU A 10 0.30 -9.98 16.38
CA GLU A 10 -0.10 -8.57 16.35
C GLU A 10 -0.12 -8.01 14.92
N VAL A 11 0.90 -8.34 14.12
CA VAL A 11 0.97 -7.96 12.69
C VAL A 11 -0.20 -8.59 11.92
N ALA A 12 -0.52 -9.85 12.20
CA ALA A 12 -1.66 -10.51 11.56
C ALA A 12 -3.00 -9.81 11.87
N LEU A 13 -3.19 -9.31 13.11
CA LEU A 13 -4.38 -8.54 13.47
C LEU A 13 -4.43 -7.18 12.76
N ILE A 14 -3.28 -6.52 12.60
CA ILE A 14 -3.18 -5.26 11.86
C ILE A 14 -3.56 -5.49 10.39
N LEU A 15 -2.98 -6.50 9.73
CA LEU A 15 -3.27 -6.84 8.34
C LEU A 15 -4.75 -7.17 8.13
N LEU A 16 -5.39 -7.88 9.07
CA LEU A 16 -6.82 -8.16 9.01
C LEU A 16 -7.65 -6.88 9.04
N ARG A 17 -7.32 -5.95 9.94
CA ARG A 17 -8.00 -4.64 10.05
C ARG A 17 -7.78 -3.78 8.81
N GLN A 18 -6.55 -3.71 8.32
CA GLN A 18 -6.22 -2.99 7.08
C GLN A 18 -7.02 -3.53 5.90
N LYS A 19 -7.07 -4.85 5.73
CA LYS A 19 -7.85 -5.48 4.65
C LYS A 19 -9.34 -5.14 4.72
N LYS A 20 -9.93 -5.22 5.92
CA LYS A 20 -11.34 -4.86 6.12
C LYS A 20 -11.56 -3.39 5.76
N ARG A 21 -10.75 -2.49 6.32
CA ARG A 21 -10.89 -1.05 6.12
C ARG A 21 -10.66 -0.63 4.67
N LEU A 22 -9.69 -1.24 4.00
CA LEU A 22 -9.42 -1.01 2.59
C LEU A 22 -10.60 -1.45 1.72
N SER A 23 -11.31 -2.52 2.08
CA SER A 23 -12.54 -2.93 1.39
C SER A 23 -13.66 -1.91 1.55
N GLU A 24 -13.81 -1.33 2.75
CA GLU A 24 -14.79 -0.26 3.01
C GLU A 24 -14.45 0.98 2.17
N LEU A 25 -13.21 1.47 2.23
CA LEU A 25 -12.75 2.64 1.47
C LEU A 25 -12.85 2.42 -0.04
N ASN A 26 -12.56 1.23 -0.53
CA ASN A 26 -12.67 0.91 -1.97
C ASN A 26 -14.12 0.83 -2.47
N SER A 27 -15.10 0.74 -1.58
CA SER A 27 -16.52 0.80 -1.95
C SER A 27 -17.04 2.22 -2.13
N LEU A 28 -16.24 3.24 -1.77
CA LEU A 28 -16.58 4.64 -1.95
C LEU A 28 -16.35 5.06 -3.40
N ASP A 29 -17.29 5.86 -3.93
CA ASP A 29 -17.21 6.43 -5.28
C ASP A 29 -16.08 7.46 -5.42
N LYS A 30 -15.74 8.15 -4.33
CA LYS A 30 -14.68 9.17 -4.25
C LYS A 30 -14.03 9.13 -2.87
N TRP A 31 -12.78 9.56 -2.79
CA TRP A 31 -12.08 9.75 -1.52
C TRP A 31 -11.90 11.24 -1.21
N THR A 32 -12.16 11.59 0.03
CA THR A 32 -11.59 12.78 0.67
C THR A 32 -10.09 12.58 0.89
N GLU A 33 -9.39 13.67 1.22
CA GLU A 33 -7.95 13.60 1.51
C GLU A 33 -7.64 12.68 2.71
N ALA A 34 -8.47 12.73 3.76
CA ALA A 34 -8.32 11.85 4.92
C ALA A 34 -8.56 10.37 4.58
N GLU A 35 -9.54 10.07 3.72
CA GLU A 35 -9.80 8.72 3.24
C GLU A 35 -8.67 8.21 2.36
N PHE A 36 -8.12 9.07 1.48
CA PHE A 36 -6.96 8.73 0.67
C PHE A 36 -5.72 8.42 1.53
N GLU A 37 -5.43 9.22 2.55
CA GLU A 37 -4.34 8.93 3.50
C GLU A 37 -4.56 7.59 4.21
N GLU A 38 -5.80 7.25 4.53
CA GLU A 38 -6.14 5.97 5.14
C GLU A 38 -5.97 4.81 4.17
N VAL A 39 -6.32 4.99 2.89
CA VAL A 39 -6.04 4.02 1.81
C VAL A 39 -4.55 3.77 1.70
N VAL A 40 -3.71 4.82 1.71
CA VAL A 40 -2.25 4.70 1.67
C VAL A 40 -1.75 3.88 2.87
N ARG A 41 -2.19 4.20 4.10
CA ARG A 41 -1.80 3.43 5.30
C ARG A 41 -2.25 1.97 5.25
N CYS A 42 -3.45 1.70 4.75
CA CYS A 42 -3.99 0.34 4.65
C CYS A 42 -3.39 -0.47 3.50
N SER A 43 -2.70 0.19 2.56
CA SER A 43 -2.02 -0.45 1.43
C SER A 43 -0.57 -0.86 1.76
N ASN A 44 -0.08 -0.55 2.95
CA ASN A 44 1.21 -1.02 3.44
C ASN A 44 1.16 -2.52 3.74
N GLU A 45 2.24 -3.22 3.42
CA GLU A 45 2.41 -4.65 3.65
C GLU A 45 3.54 -4.91 4.64
N TRP A 46 3.48 -6.04 5.34
CA TRP A 46 4.57 -6.49 6.21
C TRP A 46 5.59 -7.32 5.42
N ASP A 47 6.83 -6.84 5.33
CA ASP A 47 7.93 -7.64 4.81
C ASP A 47 8.56 -8.48 5.92
N ALA A 48 8.35 -9.80 5.85
CA ALA A 48 8.91 -10.74 6.81
C ALA A 48 10.45 -10.77 6.80
N LYS A 49 11.11 -10.43 5.68
CA LYS A 49 12.58 -10.43 5.60
C LYS A 49 13.20 -9.26 6.35
N GLN A 50 12.60 -8.08 6.18
CA GLN A 50 13.06 -6.84 6.80
C GLN A 50 12.44 -6.62 8.19
N GLN A 51 11.45 -7.43 8.58
CA GLN A 51 10.69 -7.27 9.82
C GLN A 51 10.14 -5.85 9.94
N GLY A 52 9.56 -5.34 8.85
CA GLY A 52 9.13 -3.95 8.73
C GLY A 52 7.97 -3.77 7.76
N TRP A 53 7.32 -2.62 7.87
CA TRP A 53 6.26 -2.21 6.95
C TRP A 53 6.86 -1.61 5.68
N ILE A 54 6.37 -2.05 4.54
CA ILE A 54 6.73 -1.52 3.23
C ILE A 54 5.49 -0.98 2.53
N PHE A 55 5.69 -0.01 1.65
CA PHE A 55 4.66 0.39 0.69
C PHE A 55 5.02 -0.25 -0.67
N PRO A 56 4.39 -1.37 -1.05
CA PRO A 56 4.83 -2.12 -2.22
C PRO A 56 4.57 -1.36 -3.52
N LEU A 57 5.44 -1.56 -4.51
CA LEU A 57 5.32 -0.93 -5.83
C LEU A 57 3.94 -1.16 -6.45
N THR A 58 3.39 -2.36 -6.32
CA THR A 58 2.05 -2.71 -6.84
C THR A 58 0.94 -1.86 -6.24
N ALA A 59 1.05 -1.48 -4.95
CA ALA A 59 0.08 -0.59 -4.32
C ALA A 59 0.27 0.86 -4.78
N ILE A 60 1.52 1.31 -4.93
CA ILE A 60 1.86 2.64 -5.44
C ILE A 60 1.31 2.80 -6.87
N GLU A 61 1.54 1.83 -7.75
CA GLU A 61 1.03 1.84 -9.12
C GLU A 61 -0.49 1.88 -9.16
N ARG A 62 -1.17 1.05 -8.35
CA ARG A 62 -2.63 1.08 -8.27
C ARG A 62 -3.14 2.47 -7.89
N LEU A 63 -2.57 3.09 -6.87
CA LEU A 63 -3.00 4.41 -6.40
C LEU A 63 -2.62 5.54 -7.37
N ALA A 64 -1.49 5.42 -8.07
CA ALA A 64 -1.03 6.38 -9.08
C ALA A 64 -2.01 6.53 -10.27
N PHE A 65 -2.84 5.52 -10.52
CA PHE A 65 -3.79 5.46 -11.64
C PHE A 65 -5.25 5.25 -11.21
N ASP A 66 -5.53 5.22 -9.90
CA ASP A 66 -6.91 5.19 -9.41
C ASP A 66 -7.56 6.56 -9.60
N ALA A 67 -8.74 6.58 -10.23
CA ALA A 67 -9.47 7.81 -10.53
C ALA A 67 -9.93 8.58 -9.27
N ARG A 68 -9.92 7.91 -8.10
CA ARG A 68 -10.28 8.51 -6.81
C ARG A 68 -9.09 9.14 -6.10
N THR A 69 -7.86 8.87 -6.55
CA THR A 69 -6.66 9.50 -6.02
C THR A 69 -6.63 10.98 -6.41
N PRO A 70 -6.41 11.91 -5.47
CA PRO A 70 -6.33 13.32 -5.81
C PRO A 70 -5.14 13.64 -6.74
N ASP A 71 -5.34 14.52 -7.73
CA ASP A 71 -4.38 14.79 -8.82
C ASP A 71 -2.96 15.13 -8.38
N LYS A 72 -2.80 15.89 -7.28
CA LYS A 72 -1.48 16.28 -6.77
C LYS A 72 -0.72 15.05 -6.28
N GLN A 73 -1.41 14.16 -5.56
CA GLN A 73 -0.88 12.92 -5.01
C GLN A 73 -0.65 11.88 -6.11
N ALA A 74 -1.54 11.79 -7.10
CA ALA A 74 -1.39 10.88 -8.25
C ALA A 74 -0.06 11.11 -8.99
N ARG A 75 0.28 12.37 -9.30
CA ARG A 75 1.56 12.70 -9.97
C ARG A 75 2.77 12.30 -9.14
N SER A 76 2.75 12.59 -7.84
CA SER A 76 3.82 12.19 -6.92
C SER A 76 4.00 10.66 -6.90
N LEU A 77 2.89 9.90 -6.83
CA LEU A 77 2.91 8.44 -6.85
C LEU A 77 3.44 7.89 -8.18
N GLN A 78 3.09 8.50 -9.32
CA GLN A 78 3.63 8.11 -10.64
C GLN A 78 5.15 8.30 -10.70
N ILE A 79 5.67 9.40 -10.15
CA ILE A 79 7.11 9.65 -10.07
C ILE A 79 7.78 8.60 -9.19
N ILE A 80 7.20 8.28 -8.03
CA ILE A 80 7.73 7.26 -7.11
C ILE A 80 7.72 5.88 -7.78
N ALA A 81 6.62 5.48 -8.40
CA ALA A 81 6.50 4.20 -9.11
C ALA A 81 7.58 4.05 -10.19
N LYS A 82 7.83 5.13 -10.96
CA LYS A 82 8.88 5.14 -11.98
C LYS A 82 10.28 4.89 -11.39
N HIS A 83 10.63 5.57 -10.30
CA HIS A 83 11.95 5.39 -9.66
C HIS A 83 12.11 3.99 -9.08
N MET A 84 11.11 3.51 -8.33
CA MET A 84 11.15 2.17 -7.73
C MET A 84 11.22 1.05 -8.77
N SER A 85 10.52 1.22 -9.90
CA SER A 85 10.59 0.26 -11.02
C SER A 85 11.99 0.20 -11.64
N GLN A 86 12.68 1.35 -11.75
CA GLN A 86 14.05 1.41 -12.25
C GLN A 86 15.05 0.79 -11.28
N ASP A 87 14.83 0.91 -9.97
CA ASP A 87 15.68 0.30 -8.95
C ASP A 87 15.52 -1.23 -8.90
N LEU A 88 14.31 -1.76 -9.16
CA LEU A 88 14.05 -3.20 -9.27
C LEU A 88 14.61 -3.84 -10.55
N ALA A 89 14.87 -3.04 -11.59
CA ALA A 89 15.40 -3.50 -12.88
C ALA A 89 16.94 -3.59 -12.92
N LYS A 90 17.63 -3.18 -11.86
CA LYS A 90 19.09 -3.26 -11.69
C LYS A 90 19.47 -4.48 -10.87
#